data_AF-A0A395SMV0-F1
#
_entry.id   AF-A0A395SMV0-F1
#
_cell.length_a   1.000
_cell.length_b   1.000
_cell.length_c   1.000
_cell.angle_alpha   90.00
_cell.angle_beta   90.00
_cell.angle_gamma   90.00
#
_symmetry.space_group_name_H-M   'P 1'
#
loop_
_entity.id
_entity.type
_entity.pdbx_description
1 polymer ?
#
loop_
_entity_poly.entity_id
_entity_poly.type
_entity_poly.pdbx_seq_one_letter_code
_entity_poly.pdbx_strand_id
1 'polypeptide(L)'
;METRQTDPFDPFEDVLNLEERFYSEGYQLGIKDGVQAGRIEGRSFGMQKGFEKFLESGRLASKAIVWANRIPPKDKASSSETCTLPPLPRNARLEKNINTLYALVEPETLSTENSDEAVQDFDDRVKRAQGKAKIVERMAGGGKETAGVSSP
;
A
#
# COMPACT_ATOMS: atom_id res chain seq x y z
N MET A 1 -26.16 -41.34 -34.14
CA MET A 1 -25.47 -40.08 -34.52
C MET A 1 -24.28 -40.51 -35.35
N GLU A 2 -24.43 -40.48 -36.68
CA GLU A 2 -23.35 -40.84 -37.60
C GLU A 2 -22.20 -39.85 -37.42
N THR A 3 -21.02 -40.38 -37.12
CA THR A 3 -19.76 -39.62 -37.21
C THR A 3 -19.51 -39.36 -38.69
N ARG A 4 -19.76 -38.13 -39.14
CA ARG A 4 -19.44 -37.68 -40.49
C ARG A 4 -17.95 -37.92 -40.74
N GLN A 5 -17.64 -38.80 -41.68
CA GLN A 5 -16.28 -39.09 -42.10
C GLN A 5 -15.77 -37.88 -42.89
N THR A 6 -14.78 -37.16 -42.34
CA THR A 6 -14.15 -36.04 -43.02
C THR A 6 -13.29 -36.58 -44.15
N ASP A 7 -13.69 -36.33 -45.39
CA ASP A 7 -12.96 -36.78 -46.57
C ASP A 7 -11.94 -35.68 -46.96
N PRO A 8 -10.62 -35.90 -46.80
CA PRO A 8 -9.61 -34.86 -46.99
C PRO A 8 -9.46 -34.34 -48.43
N PHE A 9 -10.22 -34.90 -49.38
CA PHE A 9 -10.26 -34.51 -50.80
C PHE A 9 -11.55 -33.79 -51.21
N ASP A 10 -12.49 -33.52 -50.30
CA ASP A 10 -13.70 -32.76 -50.65
C ASP A 10 -13.39 -31.24 -50.76
N PRO A 11 -13.55 -30.64 -51.95
CA PRO A 11 -13.25 -29.22 -52.18
C PRO A 11 -14.15 -28.24 -51.41
N PHE A 12 -15.27 -28.70 -50.81
CA PHE A 12 -16.19 -27.86 -50.04
C PHE A 12 -16.05 -28.00 -48.53
N GLU A 13 -15.28 -28.95 -48.01
CA GLU A 13 -15.10 -29.16 -46.56
C GLU A 13 -14.52 -27.91 -45.87
N ASP A 14 -13.64 -27.17 -46.55
CA ASP A 14 -13.12 -25.90 -46.03
C ASP A 14 -14.21 -24.83 -45.84
N VAL A 15 -15.15 -24.71 -46.78
CA VAL A 15 -16.23 -23.72 -46.72
C VAL A 15 -17.30 -24.16 -45.71
N LEU A 16 -17.61 -25.45 -45.67
CA LEU A 16 -18.63 -26.01 -44.77
C LEU A 16 -18.21 -25.95 -43.30
N ASN A 17 -16.91 -26.08 -42.99
CA ASN A 17 -16.39 -25.99 -41.62
C ASN A 17 -15.80 -24.60 -41.30
N LEU A 18 -15.99 -23.61 -42.16
CA LEU A 18 -15.39 -22.28 -42.00
C LEU A 18 -15.80 -21.61 -40.68
N GLU A 19 -17.08 -21.70 -40.33
CA GLU A 19 -17.63 -21.15 -39.08
C GLU A 19 -16.99 -21.80 -37.85
N GLU A 20 -16.96 -23.14 -37.81
CA GLU A 20 -16.40 -23.88 -36.68
C GLU A 20 -14.89 -23.62 -36.51
N ARG A 21 -14.16 -23.46 -37.62
CA ARG A 21 -12.74 -23.07 -37.59
C ARG A 21 -12.55 -21.66 -37.02
N PHE A 22 -13.27 -20.66 -37.53
CA PHE A 22 -13.14 -19.30 -36.99
C PHE A 22 -13.63 -19.20 -35.54
N TYR A 23 -14.66 -19.95 -35.16
CA TYR A 23 -15.13 -20.01 -33.79
C TYR A 23 -14.06 -20.60 -32.86
N SER A 24 -13.52 -21.78 -33.21
CA SER A 24 -12.49 -22.44 -32.42
C SER A 24 -11.19 -21.63 -32.36
N GLU A 25 -10.78 -21.01 -33.47
CA GLU A 25 -9.64 -20.10 -33.52
C GLU A 25 -9.85 -18.88 -32.63
N GLY A 26 -10.99 -18.18 -32.77
CA GLY A 26 -11.32 -17.02 -31.94
C GLY A 26 -11.42 -17.37 -30.46
N TYR A 27 -11.98 -18.53 -30.13
CA TYR A 27 -12.02 -19.03 -28.75
C TYR A 27 -10.62 -19.29 -28.20
N GLN A 28 -9.77 -20.02 -28.94
CA GLN A 28 -8.39 -20.28 -28.51
C GLN A 28 -7.58 -19.00 -28.37
N LEU A 29 -7.75 -18.05 -29.30
CA LEU A 29 -7.10 -16.75 -29.23
C LEU A 29 -7.57 -15.97 -27.99
N GLY A 30 -8.88 -15.91 -27.75
CA GLY A 30 -9.45 -15.26 -26.57
C GLY A 30 -8.95 -15.85 -25.25
N ILE A 31 -8.80 -17.18 -25.17
CA ILE A 31 -8.21 -17.84 -24.00
C ILE A 31 -6.74 -17.46 -23.83
N LYS A 32 -5.94 -17.51 -24.90
CA LYS A 32 -4.52 -17.14 -24.86
C LYS A 32 -4.33 -15.69 -24.41
N ASP A 33 -5.08 -14.78 -25.02
CA ASP A 33 -5.05 -13.36 -24.70
C ASP A 33 -5.54 -13.10 -23.27
N GLY A 34 -6.61 -13.77 -22.84
CA GLY A 34 -7.14 -13.66 -21.47
C GLY A 34 -6.13 -14.11 -20.41
N VAL A 35 -5.41 -15.22 -20.64
CA VAL A 35 -4.35 -15.69 -19.73
C VAL A 35 -3.20 -14.69 -19.67
N GLN A 36 -2.77 -14.17 -20.82
CA GLN A 36 -1.69 -13.19 -20.89
C GLN A 36 -2.09 -11.87 -20.22
N ALA A 37 -3.27 -11.34 -20.55
CA ALA A 37 -3.82 -10.11 -19.98
C ALA A 37 -3.97 -10.24 -18.47
N GLY A 38 -4.58 -11.33 -17.97
CA GLY A 38 -4.75 -11.56 -16.53
C GLY A 38 -3.42 -11.61 -15.77
N ARG A 39 -2.37 -12.21 -16.36
CA ARG A 39 -1.03 -12.26 -15.74
C ARG A 39 -0.32 -10.90 -15.74
N ILE A 40 -0.59 -10.05 -16.72
CA ILE A 40 -0.05 -8.68 -16.77
C ILE A 40 -0.81 -7.80 -15.77
N GLU A 41 -2.13 -7.85 -15.80
CA GLU A 41 -3.01 -7.09 -14.92
C GLU A 41 -2.70 -7.41 -13.45
N GLY A 42 -2.65 -8.69 -13.09
CA GLY A 42 -2.35 -9.12 -11.71
C GLY A 42 -0.99 -8.63 -11.21
N ARG A 43 0.02 -8.59 -12.08
CA ARG A 43 1.34 -8.01 -11.73
C ARG A 43 1.27 -6.50 -11.54
N SER A 44 0.59 -5.78 -12.43
CA SER A 44 0.43 -4.33 -12.31
C SER A 44 -0.36 -3.95 -11.05
N PHE A 45 -1.43 -4.71 -10.75
CA PHE A 45 -2.29 -4.48 -9.60
C PHE A 45 -1.55 -4.77 -8.29
N GLY A 46 -0.83 -5.89 -8.22
CA GLY A 46 0.01 -6.21 -7.05
C GLY A 46 1.06 -5.13 -6.79
N MET A 47 1.74 -4.65 -7.83
CA MET A 47 2.70 -3.56 -7.72
C MET A 47 2.04 -2.26 -7.23
N GLN A 48 0.89 -1.88 -7.81
CA GLN A 48 0.14 -0.70 -7.39
C GLN A 48 -0.24 -0.80 -5.90
N LYS A 49 -0.75 -1.94 -5.45
CA LYS A 49 -1.12 -2.16 -4.04
C LYS A 49 0.08 -2.16 -3.11
N GLY A 50 1.21 -2.73 -3.53
CA GLY A 50 2.48 -2.60 -2.80
C GLY A 50 2.86 -1.14 -2.60
N PHE A 51 2.88 -0.33 -3.67
CA PHE A 51 3.20 1.10 -3.58
C PHE A 51 2.25 1.88 -2.66
N GLU A 52 0.93 1.66 -2.76
CA GLU A 52 -0.05 2.30 -1.88
C GLU A 52 0.22 2.01 -0.40
N LYS A 53 0.50 0.73 -0.07
CA LYS A 53 0.84 0.28 1.28
C LYS A 53 2.12 0.95 1.79
N PHE A 54 3.18 0.92 1.00
CA PHE A 54 4.47 1.51 1.37
C PHE A 54 4.39 3.04 1.51
N LEU A 55 3.60 3.72 0.68
CA LEU A 55 3.38 5.16 0.79
C LEU A 55 2.76 5.53 2.14
N GLU A 56 1.76 4.77 2.62
CA GLU A 56 1.17 5.00 3.93
C GLU A 56 2.17 4.71 5.06
N SER A 57 3.01 3.68 4.94
CA SER A 57 4.08 3.43 5.91
C SER A 57 5.10 4.58 5.96
N GLY A 58 5.49 5.12 4.81
CA GLY A 58 6.39 6.27 4.70
C GLY A 58 5.78 7.55 5.30
N ARG A 59 4.47 7.73 5.19
CA ARG A 59 3.74 8.81 5.87
C ARG A 59 3.81 8.67 7.39
N LEU A 60 3.73 7.45 7.93
CA LEU A 60 3.92 7.22 9.37
C LEU A 60 5.36 7.42 9.82
N ALA A 61 6.33 6.98 9.00
CA ALA A 61 7.77 7.14 9.28
C ALA A 61 8.16 8.62 9.34
N SER A 62 7.71 9.41 8.35
CA SER A 62 7.95 10.85 8.32
C SER A 62 7.29 11.58 9.50
N LYS A 63 6.06 11.20 9.90
CA LYS A 63 5.44 11.71 11.13
C LYS A 63 6.31 11.45 12.36
N ALA A 64 6.85 10.23 12.50
CA ALA A 64 7.71 9.88 13.62
C ALA A 64 8.99 10.74 13.67
N ILE A 65 9.64 10.94 12.52
CA ILE A 65 10.82 11.81 12.39
C ILE A 65 10.48 13.26 12.78
N VAL A 66 9.36 13.80 12.27
CA VAL A 66 8.93 15.16 12.60
C VAL A 66 8.66 15.31 14.10
N TRP A 67 8.02 14.32 14.74
CA TRP A 67 7.80 14.37 16.19
C TRP A 67 9.08 14.22 17.00
N ALA A 68 10.01 13.35 16.57
CA ALA A 68 11.31 13.20 17.21
C ALA A 68 12.11 14.51 17.21
N ASN A 69 12.14 15.21 16.07
CA ASN A 69 12.83 16.50 15.92
C ASN A 69 12.19 17.65 16.73
N ARG A 70 10.96 17.47 17.21
CA ARG A 70 10.26 18.47 18.05
C ARG A 70 10.54 18.29 19.55
N ILE A 71 11.19 17.22 19.98
CA ILE A 71 11.53 17.01 21.39
C ILE A 71 12.81 17.82 21.69
N PRO A 72 12.76 18.79 22.63
CA PRO A 72 13.92 19.64 22.89
C PRO A 72 15.08 18.83 23.50
N PRO A 73 16.33 19.07 23.05
CA PRO A 73 17.50 18.47 23.67
C PRO A 73 17.68 19.00 25.10
N LYS A 74 18.35 18.21 25.95
CA LYS A 74 18.47 18.47 27.41
C LYS A 74 19.07 19.84 27.76
N ASP A 75 19.84 20.44 26.84
CA ASP A 75 20.72 21.57 27.15
C ASP A 75 20.51 22.82 26.26
N LYS A 76 19.48 22.90 25.40
CA LYS A 76 19.24 24.11 24.57
C LYS A 76 17.89 24.78 24.85
N ALA A 77 17.97 25.97 25.44
CA ALA A 77 16.95 26.99 25.34
C ALA A 77 17.08 27.71 23.99
N SER A 78 16.01 27.61 23.18
CA SER A 78 15.63 28.52 22.08
C SER A 78 16.75 29.18 21.25
N SER A 79 17.19 28.53 20.16
CA SER A 79 17.63 29.26 18.97
C SER A 79 16.42 29.52 18.08
N SER A 80 16.04 30.78 17.97
CA SER A 80 14.99 31.29 17.08
C SER A 80 15.42 31.12 15.62
N GLU A 81 15.17 29.95 15.04
CA GLU A 81 15.16 29.77 13.59
C GLU A 81 13.74 30.00 13.08
N THR A 82 13.59 30.93 12.14
CA THR A 82 12.32 31.33 11.52
C THR A 82 11.82 30.26 10.55
N CYS A 83 11.62 29.02 11.02
CA CYS A 83 10.84 27.98 10.32
C CYS A 83 10.59 26.70 11.14
N THR A 84 10.78 26.71 12.47
CA THR A 84 10.69 25.48 13.28
C THR A 84 9.28 25.26 13.85
N LEU A 85 8.78 24.02 13.77
CA LEU A 85 7.52 23.62 14.40
C LEU A 85 7.59 23.80 15.92
N PRO A 86 6.45 24.08 16.60
CA PRO A 86 6.43 24.21 18.05
C PRO A 86 6.98 22.95 18.76
N PRO A 87 7.85 23.11 19.76
CA PRO A 87 8.44 21.98 20.47
C PRO A 87 7.37 21.19 21.23
N LEU A 88 7.56 19.88 21.32
CA LEU A 88 6.72 19.00 22.12
C LEU A 88 7.24 18.91 23.55
N PRO A 89 6.35 18.70 24.54
CA PRO A 89 6.77 18.52 25.92
C PRO A 89 7.65 17.27 26.03
N ARG A 90 8.76 17.40 26.76
CA ARG A 90 9.65 16.28 27.00
C ARG A 90 8.97 15.28 27.93
N ASN A 91 8.70 14.09 27.40
CA ASN A 91 8.00 13.04 28.11
C ASN A 91 8.55 11.68 27.70
N ALA A 92 9.12 10.93 28.64
CA ALA A 92 9.74 9.63 28.38
C ALA A 92 8.77 8.62 27.72
N ARG A 93 7.46 8.70 28.06
CA ARG A 93 6.43 7.87 27.41
C ARG A 93 6.19 8.30 25.97
N LEU A 94 6.23 9.61 25.69
CA LEU A 94 6.09 10.14 24.33
C LEU A 94 7.26 9.69 23.46
N GLU A 95 8.49 9.89 23.94
CA GLU A 95 9.74 9.46 23.30
C GLU A 95 9.71 7.95 22.97
N LYS A 96 9.33 7.10 23.94
CA LYS A 96 9.21 5.65 23.73
C LYS A 96 8.19 5.29 22.65
N ASN A 97 7.04 5.97 22.60
CA ASN A 97 6.04 5.71 21.57
C ASN A 97 6.50 6.18 20.18
N ILE A 98 7.21 7.31 20.09
CA ILE A 98 7.80 7.81 18.83
C ILE A 98 8.85 6.83 18.32
N ASN A 99 9.76 6.37 19.17
CA ASN A 99 10.79 5.39 18.79
C ASN A 99 10.16 4.06 18.35
N THR A 100 9.14 3.58 19.08
CA THR A 100 8.43 2.35 18.69
C THR A 100 7.68 2.53 17.38
N LEU A 101 7.06 3.70 17.16
CA LEU A 101 6.40 4.01 15.91
C LEU A 101 7.39 3.92 14.74
N TYR A 102 8.53 4.62 14.84
CA TYR A 102 9.54 4.62 13.78
C TYR A 102 10.07 3.21 13.50
N ALA A 103 10.45 2.45 14.52
CA ALA A 103 10.95 1.08 14.37
C ALA A 103 9.96 0.15 13.65
N LEU A 104 8.65 0.36 13.80
CA LEU A 104 7.64 -0.44 13.11
C LEU A 104 7.58 -0.15 11.61
N VAL A 105 7.92 1.06 11.17
CA VAL A 105 7.81 1.53 9.77
C VAL A 105 9.16 1.96 9.19
N GLU A 106 10.25 1.47 9.75
CA GLU A 106 11.60 1.78 9.29
C GLU A 106 11.82 1.18 7.90
N PRO A 107 12.10 1.99 6.85
CA PRO A 107 12.11 1.52 5.46
C PRO A 107 13.03 0.32 5.20
N GLU A 108 14.22 0.33 5.80
CA GLU A 108 15.23 -0.72 5.61
C GLU A 108 14.84 -2.08 6.23
N THR A 109 13.81 -2.08 7.07
CA THR A 109 13.37 -3.29 7.78
C THR A 109 12.09 -3.88 7.19
N LEU A 110 11.45 -3.21 6.22
CA LEU A 110 10.21 -3.66 5.60
C LEU A 110 10.52 -4.48 4.35
N SER A 111 9.98 -5.71 4.26
CA SER A 111 10.16 -6.55 3.08
C SER A 111 9.34 -6.03 1.90
N THR A 112 9.96 -5.91 0.72
CA THR A 112 9.29 -5.56 -0.54
C THR A 112 8.85 -6.78 -1.35
N GLU A 113 8.92 -7.98 -0.75
CA GLU A 113 8.47 -9.21 -1.39
C GLU A 113 6.93 -9.34 -1.34
N ASN A 114 6.36 -10.01 -2.32
CA ASN A 114 4.91 -10.26 -2.41
C ASN A 114 4.57 -11.70 -1.95
N SER A 115 5.28 -12.23 -0.97
CA SER A 115 4.91 -13.49 -0.31
C SER A 115 3.84 -13.23 0.74
N ASP A 116 2.97 -14.21 0.99
CA ASP A 116 1.86 -14.05 1.96
C ASP A 116 2.38 -13.67 3.36
N GLU A 117 3.51 -14.24 3.76
CA GLU A 117 4.17 -13.94 5.04
C GLU A 117 4.69 -12.49 5.09
N ALA A 118 5.38 -12.03 4.04
CA ALA A 118 5.90 -10.65 3.99
C ALA A 118 4.78 -9.62 3.99
N VAL A 119 3.70 -9.88 3.25
CA VAL A 119 2.52 -9.00 3.19
C VAL A 119 1.82 -8.93 4.54
N GLN A 120 1.67 -10.07 5.23
CA GLN A 120 1.05 -10.13 6.55
C GLN A 120 1.89 -9.42 7.62
N ASP A 121 3.22 -9.62 7.65
CA ASP A 121 4.12 -8.91 8.57
C ASP A 121 4.03 -7.38 8.36
N PHE A 122 4.08 -6.94 7.10
CA PHE A 122 3.92 -5.54 6.75
C PHE A 122 2.61 -4.96 7.28
N ASP A 123 1.47 -5.62 7.01
CA ASP A 123 0.15 -5.14 7.41
C ASP A 123 0.01 -5.08 8.95
N ASP A 124 0.52 -6.09 9.65
CA ASP A 124 0.52 -6.12 11.11
C ASP A 124 1.39 -5.01 11.72
N ARG A 125 2.56 -4.75 11.15
CA ARG A 125 3.44 -3.67 11.57
C ARG A 125 2.81 -2.30 11.35
N VAL A 126 2.23 -2.06 10.17
CA VAL A 126 1.55 -0.81 9.85
C VAL A 126 0.34 -0.60 10.76
N LYS A 127 -0.46 -1.64 11.03
CA LYS A 127 -1.59 -1.56 11.97
C LYS A 127 -1.14 -1.18 13.39
N ARG A 128 -0.06 -1.78 13.88
CA ARG A 128 0.53 -1.41 15.18
C ARG A 128 1.07 0.03 15.15
N ALA A 129 1.73 0.42 14.07
CA ALA A 129 2.27 1.77 13.88
C ALA A 129 1.15 2.82 13.89
N GLN A 130 0.03 2.60 13.19
CA GLN A 130 -1.15 3.47 13.26
C GLN A 130 -1.67 3.62 14.69
N GLY A 131 -1.68 2.54 15.47
CA GLY A 131 -2.00 2.58 16.89
C GLY A 131 -1.05 3.47 17.70
N LYS A 132 0.27 3.37 17.45
CA LYS A 132 1.28 4.23 18.09
C LYS A 132 1.15 5.69 17.68
N ALA A 133 0.92 5.96 16.39
CA ALA A 133 0.71 7.31 15.88
C ALA A 133 -0.48 7.99 16.56
N LYS A 134 -1.62 7.29 16.72
CA LYS A 134 -2.79 7.83 17.46
C LYS A 134 -2.47 8.20 18.91
N ILE A 135 -1.65 7.40 19.59
CA ILE A 135 -1.20 7.70 20.96
C ILE A 135 -0.35 8.97 20.97
N VAL A 136 0.62 9.07 20.05
CA VAL A 136 1.50 10.23 19.92
C VAL A 136 0.69 11.48 19.59
N GLU A 137 -0.25 11.41 18.66
CA GLU A 137 -1.15 12.52 18.29
C GLU A 137 -1.95 13.04 19.49
N ARG A 138 -2.50 12.13 20.31
CA ARG A 138 -3.21 12.51 21.55
C ARG A 138 -2.28 13.17 22.57
N MET A 139 -1.06 12.68 22.72
CA MET A 139 -0.08 13.24 23.66
C MET A 139 0.50 14.57 23.18
N ALA A 140 0.67 14.74 21.87
CA ALA A 140 1.18 15.95 21.24
C ALA A 140 0.13 17.06 21.07
N GLY A 141 -1.16 16.67 20.98
CA GLY A 141 -2.30 17.57 20.77
C GLY A 141 -3.21 17.74 21.98
N GLY A 142 -2.80 17.33 23.18
CA GLY A 142 -3.62 17.44 24.40
C GLY A 142 -3.84 18.90 24.81
N GLY A 143 -4.95 19.50 24.37
CA GLY A 143 -5.38 20.83 24.79
C GLY A 143 -6.08 21.72 23.75
N LYS A 144 -6.73 21.18 22.70
CA LYS A 144 -7.83 21.90 22.06
C LYS A 144 -9.13 21.20 22.37
N GLU A 145 -9.65 21.47 23.58
CA GLU A 145 -11.09 21.60 23.71
C GLU A 145 -11.55 22.59 22.62
N THR A 146 -12.65 22.24 21.98
CA THR A 146 -13.48 23.15 21.23
C THR A 146 -13.90 24.29 22.16
N ALA A 147 -13.07 25.32 22.30
CA ALA A 147 -13.50 26.60 22.84
C ALA A 147 -14.56 27.11 21.87
N GLY A 148 -15.82 26.95 22.26
CA GLY A 148 -16.96 27.42 21.51
C GLY A 148 -16.74 28.87 21.14
N VAL A 149 -16.81 29.15 19.83
CA VAL A 149 -17.16 30.49 19.38
C VAL A 149 -18.65 30.63 19.67
N SER A 150 -18.98 30.91 20.93
CA SER A 150 -20.13 31.77 21.20
C SER A 150 -19.65 33.19 20.96
N SER A 151 -20.34 33.90 20.08
CA SER A 151 -20.17 35.32 19.86
C SER A 151 -21.56 35.97 19.90
N PRO A 152 -21.62 37.23 20.35
CA PRO A 152 -22.78 37.85 20.99
C PRO A 152 -23.96 38.13 20.05
#